data_AF-A0AAE4HVH8-F1
#
_entry.id   AF-A0AAE4HVH8-F1
#
_cell.length_a   1.000
_cell.length_b   1.000
_cell.length_c   1.000
_cell.angle_alpha   90.00
_cell.angle_beta   90.00
_cell.angle_gamma   90.00
#
_symmetry.space_group_name_H-M   'P 1'
#
loop_
_entity.id
_entity.type
_entity.pdbx_description
1 polymer ?
#
loop_
_entity_poly.entity_id
_entity_poly.type
_entity_poly.pdbx_seq_one_letter_code
_entity_poly.pdbx_strand_id
1 'polypeptide(L)'
;QAVEAFILGDSPKRLGEIGVGLINAKLIVWDRLESDARIVDERWAKLFRSMEELDFTVKPEKFSLDRSERWFLKQVAPTLKLLQEADRILGRDFVQEGIDNAELNDEQQSYLEWMGTSGGKIA
;
A
#
# COMPACT_ATOMS: atom_id res chain seq x y z
N GLN A 1 5.87 -6.20 -30.86
CA GLN A 1 5.16 -5.44 -31.91
C GLN A 1 3.99 -4.61 -31.36
N ALA A 2 2.83 -5.17 -30.94
CA ALA A 2 1.70 -4.33 -30.47
C ALA A 2 1.95 -3.60 -29.12
N VAL A 3 2.68 -4.23 -28.20
CA VAL A 3 2.98 -3.66 -26.87
C VAL A 3 3.98 -2.50 -26.95
N GLU A 4 5.02 -2.62 -27.79
CA GLU A 4 6.01 -1.56 -28.01
C GLU A 4 5.38 -0.33 -28.67
N ALA A 5 4.51 -0.54 -29.67
CA ALA A 5 3.76 0.55 -30.31
C ALA A 5 2.80 1.26 -29.33
N PHE A 6 2.27 0.53 -28.32
CA PHE A 6 1.41 1.10 -27.29
C PHE A 6 2.20 1.90 -26.24
N ILE A 7 3.40 1.46 -25.87
CA ILE A 7 4.26 2.14 -24.89
C ILE A 7 4.97 3.36 -25.50
N LEU A 8 5.33 3.32 -26.79
CA LEU A 8 6.17 4.30 -27.47
C LEU A 8 5.41 5.31 -28.36
N GLY A 9 4.08 5.33 -28.32
CA GLY A 9 3.27 6.28 -29.10
C GLY A 9 3.42 7.73 -28.63
N ASP A 10 3.00 8.69 -29.48
CA ASP A 10 3.20 10.15 -29.32
C ASP A 10 2.52 10.82 -28.10
N SER A 11 1.79 10.07 -27.27
CA SER A 11 1.10 10.61 -26.09
C SER A 11 1.58 9.92 -24.81
N PRO A 12 2.04 10.67 -23.78
CA PRO A 12 2.50 10.08 -22.53
C PRO A 12 1.34 9.37 -21.82
N LYS A 13 1.44 8.04 -21.73
CA LYS A 13 0.45 7.20 -21.03
C LYS A 13 0.75 7.13 -19.54
N ARG A 14 -0.30 7.13 -18.71
CA ARG A 14 -0.16 6.90 -17.26
C ARG A 14 0.21 5.45 -16.96
N LEU A 15 0.88 5.19 -15.85
CA LEU A 15 1.26 3.81 -15.45
C LEU A 15 0.05 2.88 -15.35
N GLY A 16 -1.11 3.41 -14.92
CA GLY A 16 -2.36 2.65 -14.91
C GLY A 16 -2.82 2.21 -16.29
N GLU A 17 -2.75 3.10 -17.29
CA GLU A 17 -3.11 2.76 -18.67
C GLU A 17 -2.17 1.69 -19.26
N ILE A 18 -0.88 1.76 -18.92
CA ILE A 18 0.12 0.75 -19.32
C ILE A 18 -0.20 -0.60 -18.66
N GLY A 19 -0.47 -0.61 -17.35
CA GLY A 19 -0.83 -1.82 -16.61
C GLY A 19 -2.10 -2.49 -17.15
N VAL A 20 -3.16 -1.72 -17.37
CA VAL A 20 -4.42 -2.20 -17.96
C VAL A 20 -4.20 -2.77 -19.37
N GLY A 21 -3.39 -2.09 -20.19
CA GLY A 21 -3.05 -2.56 -21.53
C GLY A 21 -2.30 -3.90 -21.52
N LEU A 22 -1.33 -4.07 -20.61
CA LEU A 22 -0.58 -5.32 -20.45
C LEU A 22 -1.46 -6.47 -19.97
N ILE A 23 -2.37 -6.22 -19.03
CA ILE A 23 -3.30 -7.23 -18.52
C ILE A 23 -4.23 -7.68 -19.64
N ASN A 24 -4.90 -6.76 -20.34
CA ASN A 24 -5.80 -7.09 -21.43
C ASN A 24 -5.10 -7.77 -22.62
N ALA A 25 -3.80 -7.57 -22.80
CA ALA A 25 -3.01 -8.29 -23.82
C ALA A 25 -2.75 -9.77 -23.45
N LYS A 26 -2.84 -10.14 -22.17
CA LYS A 26 -2.55 -11.49 -21.67
C LYS A 26 -3.78 -12.24 -21.16
N LEU A 27 -4.78 -11.50 -20.68
CA LEU A 27 -5.96 -12.05 -20.06
C LEU A 27 -7.15 -11.13 -20.33
N ILE A 28 -8.21 -11.70 -20.89
CA ILE A 28 -9.51 -11.05 -21.07
C ILE A 28 -10.55 -12.03 -20.54
N VAL A 29 -11.46 -11.54 -19.71
CA VAL A 29 -12.60 -12.33 -19.25
C VAL A 29 -13.76 -12.09 -20.21
N TRP A 30 -14.28 -13.18 -20.74
CA TRP A 30 -15.41 -13.19 -21.67
C TRP A 30 -16.67 -13.67 -20.94
N ASP A 31 -17.82 -13.15 -21.34
CA ASP A 31 -19.11 -13.67 -20.92
C ASP A 31 -19.29 -15.11 -21.37
N ARG A 32 -19.93 -15.90 -20.52
CA ARG A 32 -20.32 -17.27 -20.87
C ARG A 32 -21.62 -17.22 -21.65
N LEU A 33 -21.52 -17.27 -22.97
CA LEU A 33 -22.66 -17.30 -23.89
C LEU A 33 -22.87 -18.72 -24.43
N GLU A 34 -24.12 -19.02 -24.80
CA GLU A 34 -24.50 -20.27 -25.48
C GLU A 34 -24.03 -20.28 -26.95
N SER A 35 -23.73 -19.11 -27.51
CA SER A 35 -23.15 -18.94 -28.86
C SER A 35 -21.62 -18.84 -28.81
N ASP A 36 -20.99 -18.94 -29.97
CA ASP A 36 -19.55 -18.75 -30.18
C ASP A 36 -19.10 -17.27 -30.15
N ALA A 37 -20.03 -16.35 -29.92
CA ALA A 37 -19.73 -14.94 -29.77
C ALA A 37 -18.83 -14.69 -28.54
N ARG A 38 -17.80 -13.86 -28.73
CA ARG A 38 -16.90 -13.42 -27.66
C ARG A 38 -17.22 -12.00 -27.26
N ILE A 39 -18.00 -11.84 -26.19
CA ILE A 39 -18.34 -10.55 -25.59
C ILE A 39 -17.58 -10.42 -24.28
N VAL A 40 -16.91 -9.30 -24.07
CA VAL A 40 -16.15 -9.05 -22.83
C VAL A 40 -17.14 -8.96 -21.67
N ASP A 41 -16.85 -9.66 -20.58
CA ASP A 41 -17.68 -9.67 -19.38
C ASP A 41 -17.89 -8.25 -18.85
N GLU A 42 -19.13 -7.92 -18.45
CA GLU A 42 -19.50 -6.56 -18.05
C GLU A 42 -18.73 -6.09 -16.80
N ARG A 43 -18.46 -6.98 -15.84
CA ARG A 43 -17.70 -6.63 -14.63
C ARG A 43 -16.23 -6.42 -14.96
N TRP A 44 -15.67 -7.23 -15.85
CA TRP A 44 -14.32 -7.02 -16.39
C TRP A 44 -14.20 -5.68 -17.12
N ALA A 45 -15.15 -5.39 -18.01
CA ALA A 45 -15.19 -4.12 -18.72
C ALA A 45 -15.35 -2.93 -17.78
N LYS A 46 -16.20 -3.02 -16.74
CA LYS A 46 -16.36 -1.98 -15.72
C LYS A 46 -15.09 -1.78 -14.91
N LEU A 47 -14.46 -2.86 -14.46
CA LEU A 47 -13.20 -2.83 -13.71
C LEU A 47 -12.14 -2.01 -14.46
N PHE A 48 -11.95 -2.25 -15.76
CA PHE A 48 -10.93 -1.56 -16.55
C PHE A 48 -11.38 -0.23 -17.18
N ARG A 49 -12.69 0.08 -17.22
CA ARG A 49 -13.22 1.41 -17.58
C ARG A 49 -13.15 2.41 -16.42
N SER A 50 -13.35 1.97 -15.18
CA SER A 50 -13.19 2.83 -13.99
C SER A 50 -11.71 3.05 -13.60
N MET A 51 -10.78 2.40 -14.30
CA MET A 51 -9.34 2.45 -14.01
C MET A 51 -8.60 3.67 -14.58
N GLU A 52 -9.29 4.69 -15.09
CA GLU A 52 -8.68 6.03 -15.32
C GLU A 52 -8.10 6.63 -14.02
N GLU A 53 -8.51 6.10 -12.85
CA GLU A 53 -8.13 6.56 -11.51
C GLU A 53 -7.18 5.62 -10.74
N LEU A 54 -6.59 4.59 -11.37
CA LEU A 54 -5.54 3.83 -10.67
C LEU A 54 -4.27 4.66 -10.58
N ASP A 55 -4.10 5.33 -9.43
CA ASP A 55 -2.82 5.88 -9.03
C ASP A 55 -1.90 4.74 -8.59
N PHE A 56 -1.24 4.11 -9.57
CA PHE A 56 -0.06 3.31 -9.32
C PHE A 56 1.08 4.26 -8.93
N THR A 57 0.95 4.89 -7.78
CA THR A 57 2.02 5.71 -7.23
C THR A 57 3.14 4.78 -6.79
N VAL A 58 4.31 4.95 -7.41
CA VAL A 58 5.56 4.36 -6.91
C VAL A 58 6.14 5.25 -5.79
N LYS A 59 5.55 6.44 -5.56
CA LYS A 59 5.94 7.27 -4.42
C LYS A 59 5.42 6.59 -3.16
N PRO A 60 6.30 6.25 -2.20
CA PRO A 60 5.84 5.82 -0.89
C PRO A 60 4.89 6.88 -0.34
N GLU A 61 3.72 6.47 0.13
CA GLU A 61 2.90 7.35 0.94
C GLU A 61 3.76 7.82 2.12
N LYS A 62 3.74 9.12 2.41
CA LYS A 62 4.48 9.66 3.55
C LYS A 62 4.10 8.87 4.81
N PHE A 63 5.07 8.71 5.71
CA PHE A 63 4.83 8.15 7.04
C PHE A 63 3.60 8.82 7.67
N SER A 64 2.73 7.99 8.26
CA SER A 64 1.47 8.41 8.89
C SER A 64 1.39 7.79 10.28
N LEU A 65 1.25 8.63 11.31
CA LEU A 65 1.05 8.17 12.69
C LEU A 65 -0.20 7.30 12.80
N ASP A 66 -1.34 7.72 12.23
CA ASP A 66 -2.58 6.93 12.26
C ASP A 66 -2.39 5.52 11.70
N ARG A 67 -1.61 5.38 10.62
CA ARG A 67 -1.31 4.06 10.04
C ARG A 67 -0.46 3.23 10.99
N SER A 68 0.57 3.83 11.57
CA SER A 68 1.47 3.21 12.54
C SER A 68 0.73 2.80 13.82
N GLU A 69 -0.18 3.62 14.34
CA GLU A 69 -1.03 3.32 15.49
C GLU A 69 -1.98 2.15 15.21
N ARG A 70 -2.65 2.15 14.05
CA ARG A 70 -3.52 1.02 13.66
C ARG A 70 -2.73 -0.27 13.48
N TRP A 71 -1.55 -0.20 12.89
CA TRP A 71 -0.66 -1.35 12.76
C TRP A 71 -0.22 -1.85 14.14
N PHE A 72 0.20 -0.95 15.03
CA PHE A 72 0.57 -1.28 16.42
C PHE A 72 -0.57 -2.00 17.14
N LEU A 73 -1.77 -1.43 17.14
CA LEU A 73 -2.93 -2.02 17.83
C LEU A 73 -3.28 -3.41 17.30
N LYS A 74 -3.16 -3.62 15.97
CA LYS A 74 -3.50 -4.90 15.34
C LYS A 74 -2.41 -5.96 15.47
N GLN A 75 -1.15 -5.57 15.35
CA GLN A 75 -0.03 -6.51 15.15
C GLN A 75 0.88 -6.63 16.38
N VAL A 76 1.08 -5.54 17.12
CA VAL A 76 2.10 -5.46 18.17
C VAL A 76 1.49 -5.51 19.56
N ALA A 77 0.37 -4.80 19.79
CA ALA A 77 -0.19 -4.60 21.12
C ALA A 77 -0.49 -5.91 21.90
N PRO A 78 -1.07 -6.97 21.30
CA PRO A 78 -1.33 -8.22 22.04
C PRO A 78 -0.04 -8.89 22.51
N THR A 79 0.97 -8.98 21.64
CA THR A 79 2.27 -9.59 21.95
C THR A 79 3.03 -8.76 22.98
N LEU A 80 3.02 -7.42 22.84
CA LEU A 80 3.64 -6.52 23.81
C LEU A 80 3.01 -6.68 25.20
N LYS A 81 1.68 -6.78 25.27
CA LYS A 81 0.98 -6.99 26.53
C LYS A 81 1.35 -8.33 27.19
N LEU A 82 1.46 -9.39 26.39
CA LEU A 82 1.93 -10.70 26.88
C LEU A 82 3.34 -10.61 27.46
N LEU A 83 4.27 -9.97 26.75
CA LEU A 83 5.65 -9.81 27.20
C LEU A 83 5.75 -9.01 28.49
N GLN A 84 4.98 -7.92 28.63
CA GLN A 84 4.93 -7.15 29.88
C GLN A 84 4.43 -7.96 31.08
N GLU A 85 3.42 -8.81 30.90
CA GLU A 85 2.96 -9.70 31.97
C GLU A 85 3.98 -10.79 32.29
N ALA A 86 4.66 -11.33 31.27
CA ALA A 86 5.76 -12.28 31.47
C ALA A 86 6.92 -11.64 32.24
N ASP A 87 7.28 -10.40 31.94
CA ASP A 87 8.32 -9.63 32.61
C ASP A 87 7.99 -9.45 34.10
N ARG A 88 6.74 -9.09 34.42
CA ARG A 88 6.24 -8.98 35.80
C ARG A 88 6.31 -10.30 36.57
N ILE A 89 5.98 -11.43 35.93
CA ILE A 89 6.03 -12.77 36.55
C ILE A 89 7.47 -13.21 36.80
N LEU A 90 8.36 -12.93 35.85
CA LEU A 90 9.74 -13.39 35.86
C LEU A 90 10.70 -12.44 36.59
N GLY A 91 10.22 -11.24 36.99
CA GLY A 91 11.05 -10.24 37.66
C GLY A 91 12.16 -9.68 36.76
N ARG A 92 11.88 -9.52 35.47
CA ARG A 92 12.81 -8.99 34.46
C ARG A 92 12.20 -7.76 33.79
N ASP A 93 12.99 -7.05 32.99
CA ASP A 93 12.58 -5.79 32.34
C ASP A 93 12.88 -5.77 30.83
N PHE A 94 12.64 -6.90 30.16
CA PHE A 94 13.00 -7.11 28.76
C PHE A 94 12.32 -6.10 27.82
N VAL A 95 11.03 -5.81 28.05
CA VAL A 95 10.28 -4.88 27.21
C VAL A 95 10.84 -3.46 27.32
N GLN A 96 11.12 -2.97 28.53
CA GLN A 96 11.64 -1.62 28.72
C GLN A 96 13.08 -1.50 28.20
N GLU A 97 13.94 -2.47 28.50
CA GLU A 97 15.31 -2.53 27.98
C GLU A 97 15.32 -2.53 26.44
N GLY A 98 14.38 -3.25 25.81
CA GLY A 98 14.23 -3.26 24.36
C GLY A 98 13.80 -1.90 23.77
N ILE A 99 12.95 -1.16 24.47
CA ILE A 99 12.51 0.19 24.06
C ILE A 99 13.66 1.19 24.23
N ASP A 100 14.38 1.14 25.36
CA ASP A 100 15.46 2.07 25.68
C ASP A 100 16.65 1.94 24.73
N ASN A 101 16.90 0.71 24.24
CA ASN A 101 17.96 0.43 23.26
C ASN A 101 17.52 0.61 21.80
N ALA A 102 16.25 0.92 21.53
CA ALA A 102 15.76 1.08 20.17
C ALA A 102 16.14 2.45 19.61
N GLU A 103 16.73 2.47 18.41
CA GLU A 103 17.05 3.70 17.69
C GLU A 103 15.97 3.99 16.63
N LEU A 104 15.61 5.27 16.51
CA LEU A 104 14.77 5.72 15.40
C LEU A 104 15.60 5.81 14.13
N ASN A 105 15.02 5.42 13.00
CA ASN A 105 15.65 5.61 11.71
C ASN A 105 15.50 7.06 11.20
N ASP A 106 16.26 7.40 10.15
CA ASP A 106 16.29 8.75 9.56
C ASP A 106 14.90 9.26 9.16
N GLU A 107 14.02 8.40 8.66
CA GLU A 107 12.65 8.76 8.26
C GLU A 107 11.79 9.12 9.49
N GLN A 108 11.86 8.30 10.54
CA GLN A 108 11.14 8.52 11.80
C GLN A 108 11.61 9.80 12.49
N GLN A 109 12.92 10.04 12.50
CA GLN A 109 13.50 11.25 13.07
C GLN A 109 13.08 12.50 12.28
N SER A 110 13.18 12.47 10.95
CA SER A 110 12.73 13.57 10.07
C SER A 110 11.25 13.88 10.29
N TYR A 111 10.43 12.86 10.51
CA TYR A 111 9.01 13.02 10.81
C TYR A 111 8.75 13.70 12.17
N LEU A 112 9.49 13.32 13.22
CA LEU A 112 9.40 13.99 14.52
C LEU A 112 9.81 15.47 14.46
N GLU A 113 10.88 15.79 13.74
CA GLU A 113 11.35 17.17 13.54
C GLU A 113 10.29 18.00 12.79
N TRP A 114 9.69 17.43 11.74
CA TRP A 114 8.60 18.06 11.02
C TRP A 114 7.38 18.33 11.92
N MET A 115 7.00 17.37 12.78
CA MET A 115 5.90 17.57 13.72
C MET A 115 6.18 18.67 14.74
N GLY A 116 7.41 18.71 15.28
CA GLY A 116 7.84 19.72 16.24
C GLY A 116 7.89 21.14 15.66
N THR A 117 8.26 21.26 14.38
CA THR A 117 8.35 22.55 13.67
C THR A 117 7.02 23.04 13.09
N SER A 118 6.13 22.13 12.68
CA SER A 118 4.86 22.46 12.00
C SER A 118 3.67 22.64 12.96
N GLY A 119 3.87 22.51 14.28
CA GLY A 119 2.84 22.79 15.29
C GLY A 119 1.66 21.82 15.31
N GLY A 120 1.83 20.59 14.82
CA GLY A 120 0.83 19.53 14.93
C GLY A 120 -0.52 19.79 14.24
N LYS A 121 -0.62 20.78 13.34
CA LYS A 121 -1.83 20.96 12.53
C LYS A 121 -1.80 20.01 11.35
N ILE A 122 -2.45 18.87 11.57
CA ILE A 122 -2.97 18.03 10.50
C ILE A 122 -3.95 18.91 9.72
N ALA A 123 -3.64 19.22 8.46
CA ALA A 123 -4.55 19.88 7.54
C ALA A 123 -5.72 18.96 7.19
#